data_AF-A0A9W6KS18-F1
#
_entry.id   AF-A0A9W6KS18-F1
#
_cell.length_a   1.000
_cell.length_b   1.000
_cell.length_c   1.000
_cell.angle_alpha   90.00
_cell.angle_beta   90.00
_cell.angle_gamma   90.00
#
_symmetry.space_group_name_H-M   'P 1'
#
loop_
_entity.id
_entity.type
_entity.pdbx_description
1 polymer ?
#
loop_
_entity_poly.entity_id
_entity_poly.type
_entity_poly.pdbx_seq_one_letter_code
_entity_poly.pdbx_strand_id
1 'polypeptide(L)'
;MTNRGLLGWRLAGTVAMQLAAVWAVALVVALAGAWHGADRSPAQWAALAAPGMLFATATAFAVQAHRTNAAGVARVAGRRALGLAILGAGLFAVAIAVWQTR
;
A
#
# COMPACT_ATOMS: atom_id res chain seq x y z
N MET A 1 -5.36 -27.46 11.81
CA MET A 1 -5.02 -26.02 11.92
C MET A 1 -6.32 -25.22 11.97
N THR A 2 -6.56 -24.52 13.07
CA THR A 2 -7.84 -23.87 13.40
C THR A 2 -8.13 -22.67 12.49
N ASN A 3 -9.40 -22.48 12.13
CA ASN A 3 -9.94 -21.42 11.26
C ASN A 3 -9.44 -20.00 11.62
N ARG A 4 -9.07 -19.78 12.88
CA ARG A 4 -8.47 -18.52 13.41
C ARG A 4 -7.17 -18.13 12.72
N GLY A 5 -6.33 -19.09 12.33
CA GLY A 5 -5.06 -18.80 11.66
C GLY A 5 -5.25 -18.20 10.26
N LEU A 6 -6.24 -18.69 9.51
CA LEU A 6 -6.64 -18.13 8.21
C LEU A 6 -7.25 -16.73 8.37
N LEU A 7 -8.06 -16.52 9.40
CA LEU A 7 -8.69 -15.23 9.70
C LEU A 7 -7.65 -14.13 9.97
N GLY A 8 -6.59 -14.44 10.73
CA GLY A 8 -5.51 -13.50 11.02
C GLY A 8 -4.77 -13.02 9.77
N TRP A 9 -4.50 -13.90 8.82
CA TRP A 9 -3.80 -13.52 7.57
C TRP A 9 -4.69 -12.75 6.60
N ARG A 10 -6.01 -12.98 6.62
CA ARG A 10 -6.97 -12.16 5.87
C ARG A 10 -7.06 -10.74 6.45
N LEU A 11 -7.06 -10.61 7.78
CA LEU A 11 -6.97 -9.29 8.42
C LEU A 11 -5.69 -8.56 8.05
N ALA A 12 -4.53 -9.24 8.04
CA ALA A 12 -3.28 -8.64 7.58
C ALA A 12 -3.36 -8.17 6.12
N GLY A 13 -3.98 -8.96 5.24
CA GLY A 13 -4.25 -8.54 3.86
C GLY A 13 -5.20 -7.34 3.78
N THR A 14 -6.21 -7.26 4.65
CA THR A 14 -7.12 -6.11 4.72
C THR A 14 -6.38 -4.84 5.13
N VAL A 15 -5.51 -4.92 6.15
CA VAL A 15 -4.67 -3.78 6.56
C VAL A 15 -3.78 -3.29 5.41
N ALA A 16 -3.18 -4.22 4.65
CA ALA A 16 -2.39 -3.86 3.47
C ALA A 16 -3.21 -3.11 2.41
N MET A 17 -4.45 -3.54 2.14
CA MET A 17 -5.35 -2.84 1.22
C MET A 17 -5.75 -1.46 1.74
N GLN A 18 -5.99 -1.30 3.05
CA GLN A 18 -6.33 0.00 3.62
C GLN A 18 -5.18 1.00 3.49
N LEU A 19 -3.94 0.57 3.74
CA LEU A 19 -2.77 1.43 3.53
C LEU A 19 -2.60 1.83 2.06
N ALA A 20 -2.85 0.89 1.14
CA ALA A 20 -2.87 1.18 -0.29
C ALA A 20 -3.95 2.20 -0.68
N ALA A 21 -5.15 2.09 -0.09
CA ALA A 21 -6.24 3.04 -0.30
C ALA A 21 -5.89 4.44 0.22
N VAL A 22 -5.27 4.55 1.39
CA VAL A 22 -4.79 5.85 1.92
C VAL A 22 -3.80 6.51 0.97
N TRP A 23 -2.83 5.74 0.45
CA TRP A 23 -1.91 6.25 -0.57
C TRP A 23 -2.64 6.69 -1.86
N ALA A 24 -3.62 5.91 -2.33
CA ALA A 24 -4.38 6.26 -3.52
C ALA A 24 -5.17 7.57 -3.34
N VAL A 25 -5.76 7.80 -2.16
CA VAL A 25 -6.40 9.08 -1.82
C VAL A 25 -5.40 10.22 -1.86
N ALA A 26 -4.21 10.04 -1.30
CA ALA A 26 -3.17 11.08 -1.34
C ALA A 26 -2.70 11.38 -2.78
N LEU A 27 -2.59 10.37 -3.64
CA LEU A 27 -2.31 10.56 -5.06
C LEU A 27 -3.41 11.36 -5.76
N VAL A 28 -4.68 11.04 -5.51
CA VAL A 28 -5.81 11.80 -6.08
C VAL A 28 -5.79 13.25 -5.61
N VAL A 29 -5.52 13.50 -4.33
CA VAL A 29 -5.39 14.86 -3.78
C VAL A 29 -4.22 15.61 -4.44
N ALA A 30 -3.07 14.96 -4.65
CA ALA A 30 -1.93 15.57 -5.32
C ALA A 30 -2.26 15.94 -6.77
N LEU A 31 -2.95 15.05 -7.50
CA LEU A 31 -3.40 15.29 -8.88
C LEU A 31 -4.42 16.43 -8.95
N ALA A 32 -5.39 16.48 -8.04
CA ALA A 32 -6.34 17.57 -7.96
C ALA A 32 -5.64 18.90 -7.68
N GLY A 33 -4.66 18.92 -6.76
CA GLY A 33 -3.85 20.11 -6.51
C GLY A 33 -3.09 20.59 -7.75
N ALA A 34 -2.53 19.67 -8.54
CA ALA A 34 -1.85 20.00 -9.78
C ALA A 34 -2.80 20.58 -10.84
N TRP A 35 -4.02 20.04 -10.97
CA TRP A 35 -5.06 20.62 -11.82
C TRP A 35 -5.48 22.04 -11.38
N HIS A 36 -5.35 22.35 -10.09
CA HIS A 36 -5.59 23.69 -9.54
C HIS A 36 -4.33 24.59 -9.53
N GLY A 37 -3.26 24.21 -10.22
CA GLY A 37 -2.05 25.03 -10.38
C GLY A 37 -1.02 24.90 -9.27
N ALA A 38 -1.05 23.83 -8.46
CA ALA A 38 0.05 23.54 -7.55
C ALA A 38 1.28 23.06 -8.34
N ASP A 39 2.34 23.88 -8.35
CA ASP A 39 3.61 23.50 -8.93
C ASP A 39 4.29 22.41 -8.09
N ARG A 40 4.61 21.30 -8.76
CA ARG A 40 5.25 20.13 -8.14
C ARG A 40 6.43 19.71 -8.99
N SER A 41 7.58 19.53 -8.35
CA SER A 41 8.79 19.11 -9.05
C SER A 41 8.65 17.65 -9.52
N PRO A 42 9.35 17.23 -10.58
CA PRO A 42 9.39 15.83 -10.99
C PRO A 42 9.85 14.88 -9.88
N ALA A 43 10.73 15.34 -8.99
CA ALA A 43 11.21 14.58 -7.84
C ALA A 43 10.09 14.31 -6.83
N GLN A 44 9.19 15.27 -6.59
CA GLN A 44 8.01 15.05 -5.76
C GLN A 44 7.14 13.97 -6.40
N TRP A 45 6.76 14.09 -7.67
CA TRP A 45 5.97 13.04 -8.35
C TRP A 45 6.59 11.65 -8.29
N ALA A 46 7.90 11.56 -8.52
CA ALA A 46 8.64 10.30 -8.40
C ALA A 46 8.56 9.72 -6.97
N ALA A 47 8.66 10.57 -5.95
CA ALA A 47 8.52 10.17 -4.56
C ALA A 47 7.12 9.60 -4.25
N LEU A 48 6.03 10.11 -4.86
CA LEU A 48 4.68 9.55 -4.66
C LEU A 48 4.48 8.22 -5.39
N ALA A 49 5.14 8.04 -6.54
CA ALA A 49 4.98 6.86 -7.37
C ALA A 49 5.64 5.62 -6.73
N ALA A 50 6.77 5.79 -6.04
CA ALA A 50 7.53 4.69 -5.44
C ALA A 50 6.73 3.85 -4.41
N PRO A 51 6.00 4.44 -3.45
CA PRO A 51 5.10 3.69 -2.56
C PRO A 51 4.02 2.92 -3.33
N GLY A 52 3.53 3.49 -4.45
CA GLY A 52 2.48 2.90 -5.27
C GLY A 52 2.82 1.50 -5.79
N MET A 53 4.07 1.27 -6.19
CA MET A 53 4.52 -0.04 -6.66
C MET A 53 4.46 -1.10 -5.55
N LEU A 54 4.85 -0.72 -4.33
CA LEU A 54 4.78 -1.60 -3.17
C LEU A 54 3.34 -1.88 -2.75
N PHE A 55 2.48 -0.86 -2.75
CA PHE A 55 1.06 -1.02 -2.44
C PHE A 55 0.29 -1.84 -3.47
N ALA A 56 0.58 -1.67 -4.77
CA ALA A 56 -0.01 -2.51 -5.82
C ALA A 56 0.37 -3.98 -5.63
N THR A 57 1.65 -4.25 -5.36
CA THR A 57 2.15 -5.61 -5.12
C THR A 57 1.59 -6.19 -3.81
N ALA A 58 1.51 -5.39 -2.75
CA ALA A 58 0.89 -5.78 -1.48
C ALA A 58 -0.58 -6.15 -1.66
N THR A 59 -1.32 -5.38 -2.47
CA THR A 59 -2.73 -5.63 -2.77
C THR A 59 -2.90 -6.94 -3.54
N ALA A 60 -2.04 -7.22 -4.53
CA ALA A 60 -2.09 -8.49 -5.26
C ALA A 60 -1.91 -9.70 -4.31
N PHE A 61 -0.94 -9.65 -3.40
CA PHE A 61 -0.75 -10.69 -2.39
C PHE A 61 -1.91 -10.75 -1.38
N ALA A 62 -2.48 -9.61 -0.99
CA ALA A 62 -3.62 -9.57 -0.10
C ALA A 62 -4.86 -10.23 -0.74
N VAL A 63 -5.11 -9.97 -2.03
CA VAL A 63 -6.17 -10.62 -2.80
C VAL A 63 -5.91 -12.13 -2.90
N GLN A 64 -4.67 -12.54 -3.16
CA GLN A 64 -4.29 -13.95 -3.19
C GLN A 64 -4.55 -14.63 -1.84
N ALA A 65 -4.23 -13.97 -0.73
CA ALA A 65 -4.48 -14.48 0.62
C ALA A 65 -5.98 -14.66 0.92
N HIS A 66 -6.84 -13.82 0.36
CA HIS A 66 -8.30 -13.91 0.52
C HIS A 66 -8.92 -15.01 -0.34
N ARG A 67 -8.44 -15.17 -1.58
CA ARG A 67 -9.02 -16.12 -2.56
C ARG A 67 -8.62 -17.57 -2.33
N THR A 68 -7.54 -17.83 -1.59
CA THR A 68 -7.07 -19.19 -1.34
C THR A 68 -7.64 -19.78 -0.04
N ASN A 69 -7.95 -21.08 -0.06
CA ASN A 69 -8.33 -21.86 1.12
C ASN A 69 -7.15 -22.67 1.70
N ALA A 70 -6.01 -22.70 0.99
CA ALA A 70 -4.81 -23.36 1.46
C ALA A 70 -4.13 -22.50 2.54
N ALA A 71 -4.19 -22.94 3.80
CA ALA A 71 -3.71 -22.15 4.94
C ALA A 71 -2.22 -21.76 4.83
N GLY A 72 -1.38 -22.61 4.23
CA GLY A 72 0.04 -22.30 3.97
C GLY A 72 0.22 -21.17 2.96
N VAL A 73 -0.56 -21.18 1.87
CA VAL A 73 -0.52 -20.15 0.83
C VAL A 73 -1.06 -18.83 1.37
N ALA A 74 -2.20 -18.85 2.07
CA ALA A 74 -2.78 -17.66 2.69
C ALA A 74 -1.82 -17.00 3.69
N ARG A 75 -1.09 -17.80 4.47
CA ARG A 75 -0.07 -17.31 5.41
C ARG A 75 1.07 -16.60 4.70
N VAL A 76 1.65 -17.23 3.67
CA VAL A 76 2.79 -16.65 2.94
C VAL A 76 2.35 -15.38 2.21
N ALA A 77 1.20 -15.41 1.56
CA ALA A 77 0.64 -14.26 0.84
C ALA A 77 0.30 -13.12 1.80
N GLY A 78 -0.39 -13.39 2.91
CA GLY A 78 -0.71 -12.38 3.94
C GLY A 78 0.53 -11.76 4.56
N ARG A 79 1.57 -12.56 4.84
CA ARG A 79 2.87 -12.04 5.34
C ARG A 79 3.56 -11.15 4.32
N ARG A 80 3.59 -11.55 3.05
CA ARG A 80 4.18 -10.74 1.96
C ARG A 80 3.41 -9.45 1.75
N ALA A 81 2.08 -9.51 1.74
CA ALA A 81 1.21 -8.35 1.64
C ALA A 81 1.51 -7.34 2.76
N LEU A 82 1.57 -7.81 4.01
CA LEU A 82 1.84 -6.94 5.15
C LEU A 82 3.25 -6.33 5.10
N GLY A 83 4.28 -7.14 4.80
CA GLY A 83 5.66 -6.64 4.69
C GLY A 83 5.81 -5.56 3.62
N LEU A 84 5.23 -5.79 2.43
CA LEU A 84 5.24 -4.81 1.36
C LEU A 84 4.43 -3.55 1.70
N ALA A 85 3.30 -3.69 2.38
CA ALA A 85 2.50 -2.56 2.81
C ALA A 85 3.23 -1.71 3.88
N ILE A 86 3.98 -2.33 4.79
CA ILE A 86 4.80 -1.60 5.77
C ILE A 86 5.92 -0.84 5.07
N LEU A 87 6.62 -1.48 4.14
CA LEU A 87 7.66 -0.81 3.34
C LEU A 87 7.08 0.33 2.50
N GLY A 88 5.91 0.10 1.87
CA GLY A 88 5.14 1.10 1.15
C GLY A 88 4.75 2.28 2.03
N ALA A 89 4.27 2.02 3.25
CA ALA A 89 3.94 3.06 4.22
C ALA A 89 5.18 3.86 4.66
N GLY A 90 6.32 3.20 4.86
CA GLY A 90 7.60 3.86 5.13
C GLY A 90 8.01 4.81 4.00
N LEU A 91 8.00 4.32 2.75
CA LEU A 91 8.28 5.17 1.58
C LEU A 91 7.25 6.29 1.45
N PHE A 92 5.98 6.03 1.77
CA PHE A 92 4.93 7.03 1.70
C PHE A 92 5.16 8.14 2.73
N ALA A 93 5.57 7.82 3.95
CA ALA A 93 5.94 8.82 4.95
C ALA A 93 7.12 9.70 4.45
N VAL A 94 8.12 9.10 3.83
CA VAL A 94 9.24 9.84 3.20
C VAL A 94 8.73 10.72 2.05
N ALA A 95 7.84 10.20 1.20
CA ALA A 95 7.25 10.96 0.10
C ALA A 95 6.48 12.19 0.62
N ILE A 96 5.72 12.05 1.70
CA ILE A 96 5.02 13.17 2.34
C ILE A 96 6.02 14.19 2.90
N ALA A 97 7.13 13.77 3.52
CA ALA A 97 8.16 14.67 4.00
C ALA A 97 8.78 15.49 2.85
N VAL A 98 9.12 14.83 1.73
CA VAL A 98 9.60 15.48 0.50
C VAL A 98 8.54 16.43 -0.10
N TRP A 99 7.25 16.12 0.09
CA TRP A 99 6.14 16.96 -0.35
C TRP A 99 5.97 18.25 0.44
N GLN A 100 6.45 18.25 1.69
CA GLN A 100 6.34 19.37 2.63
C GLN A 100 7.54 20.30 2.57
N THR A 101 8.72 19.80 2.18
CA THR A 101 9.89 20.63 1.89
C THR A 101 9.65 21.41 0.60
N ARG A 102 9.52 22.74 0.73
CA ARG A 102 9.39 23.70 -0.38
C ARG A 102 10.73 23.96 -1.04
#